data_AF-A0A1H4PIJ8-F1
#
_entry.id   AF-A0A1H4PIJ8-F1
#
_cell.length_a   1.000
_cell.length_b   1.000
_cell.length_c   1.000
_cell.angle_alpha   90.00
_cell.angle_beta   90.00
_cell.angle_gamma   90.00
#
_symmetry.space_group_name_H-M   'P 1'
#
loop_
_entity.id
_entity.type
_entity.pdbx_description
1 polymer ?
#
loop_
_entity_poly.entity_id
_entity_poly.type
_entity_poly.pdbx_seq_one_letter_code
_entity_poly.pdbx_strand_id
1 'polypeptide(L)'
;MSYSALVTQILLSSPSDLDSGHRQIILDQTRSWNADHGRIYGVHFSVVDWKDNAAAGVGDYAQAVLNAQIVDESDAGLVVFTDRMGTPTRDFPSGTAEEIDLLLGLGRDVAVLRNECPRPPITTPDGLRQKQALDRYVESLYAGALVKSYTTLDELRREIDLVLSFLARKQRREADAGLTEPVDDREVGPIRPETLTNATVSAGGEVLERGLWPRVEVSESSVTDSRGRLRTRRRWSLVLESTLSTPVSDISLRFEDGAGAVVDDFDLGRTADQHIELLPPRGSVSFPLIQAFGSRSQAMCVVTWHDAEGVEHETRASVRTG
;
A
#
# COMPACT_ATOMS: atom_id res chain seq x y z
N MET A 1 18.74 -4.20 9.26
CA MET A 1 18.41 -2.96 9.98
C MET A 1 16.89 -2.83 9.99
N SER A 2 16.30 -2.44 11.11
CA SER A 2 14.86 -2.17 11.23
C SER A 2 14.51 -0.84 10.57
N TYR A 3 13.35 -0.75 9.93
CA TYR A 3 12.81 0.51 9.38
C TYR A 3 11.36 0.68 9.86
N SER A 4 10.88 1.93 9.88
CA SER A 4 9.46 2.21 10.13
C SER A 4 8.69 2.08 8.82
N ALA A 5 7.54 1.42 8.86
CA ALA A 5 6.63 1.32 7.73
C ALA A 5 5.19 1.33 8.24
N LEU A 6 4.29 1.89 7.44
CA LEU A 6 2.86 1.74 7.62
C LEU A 6 2.47 0.32 7.23
N VAL A 7 1.55 -0.30 7.99
CA VAL A 7 0.99 -1.60 7.61
C VAL A 7 -0.40 -1.35 7.04
N THR A 8 -0.61 -1.79 5.81
CA THR A 8 -1.85 -1.65 5.06
C THR A 8 -2.53 -3.01 5.02
N GLN A 9 -3.73 -3.09 5.57
CA GLN A 9 -4.49 -4.33 5.60
C GLN A 9 -5.25 -4.53 4.29
N ILE A 10 -5.03 -5.67 3.65
CA ILE A 10 -5.74 -6.07 2.42
C ILE A 10 -6.65 -7.26 2.75
N LEU A 11 -7.95 -7.08 2.57
CA LEU A 11 -8.90 -8.18 2.64
C LEU A 11 -8.77 -9.04 1.37
N LEU A 12 -8.33 -10.29 1.52
CA LEU A 12 -8.43 -11.29 0.45
C LEU A 12 -9.78 -11.99 0.52
N SER A 13 -10.67 -11.66 -0.41
CA SER A 13 -11.95 -12.34 -0.56
C SER A 13 -11.98 -13.23 -1.80
N SER A 14 -12.66 -14.36 -1.67
CA SER A 14 -12.94 -15.25 -2.80
C SER A 14 -14.05 -16.25 -2.46
N PRO A 15 -14.85 -16.66 -3.44
CA PRO A 15 -15.73 -17.80 -3.27
C PRO A 15 -14.96 -19.11 -3.03
N SER A 16 -15.69 -20.15 -2.63
CA SER A 16 -15.10 -21.40 -2.15
C SER A 16 -14.34 -22.19 -3.22
N ASP A 17 -14.59 -21.94 -4.51
CA ASP A 17 -14.02 -22.64 -5.67
C ASP A 17 -12.65 -22.11 -6.12
N LEU A 18 -12.16 -21.01 -5.54
CA LEU A 18 -10.77 -20.62 -5.76
C LEU A 18 -9.84 -21.71 -5.21
N ASP A 19 -8.92 -22.17 -6.05
CA ASP A 19 -7.92 -23.16 -5.65
C ASP A 19 -6.92 -22.58 -4.63
N SER A 20 -6.47 -23.40 -3.67
CA SER A 20 -5.57 -22.96 -2.60
C SER A 20 -4.21 -22.49 -3.10
N GLY A 21 -3.73 -22.99 -4.25
CA GLY A 21 -2.49 -22.55 -4.86
C GLY A 21 -2.51 -21.08 -5.28
N HIS A 22 -3.67 -20.56 -5.70
CA HIS A 22 -3.81 -19.14 -6.04
C HIS A 22 -3.69 -18.26 -4.79
N ARG A 23 -4.32 -18.66 -3.68
CA ARG A 23 -4.19 -17.95 -2.40
C ARG A 23 -2.74 -17.91 -1.94
N GLN A 24 -2.05 -19.06 -2.00
CA GLN A 24 -0.65 -19.13 -1.62
C GLN A 24 0.22 -18.20 -2.48
N ILE A 25 -0.04 -18.11 -3.80
CA ILE A 25 0.68 -17.21 -4.69
C ILE A 25 0.44 -15.74 -4.31
N ILE A 26 -0.78 -15.36 -3.94
CA ILE A 26 -1.08 -13.99 -3.49
C ILE A 26 -0.28 -13.66 -2.24
N LEU A 27 -0.28 -14.56 -1.24
CA LEU A 27 0.48 -14.38 -0.01
C LEU A 27 1.99 -14.31 -0.26
N ASP A 28 2.52 -15.21 -1.09
CA ASP A 28 3.95 -15.26 -1.41
C ASP A 28 4.40 -14.05 -2.24
N GLN A 29 3.58 -13.62 -3.20
CA GLN A 29 3.87 -12.42 -3.99
C GLN A 29 3.81 -11.16 -3.12
N THR A 30 2.86 -11.08 -2.18
CA THR A 30 2.81 -9.99 -1.20
C THR A 30 4.06 -9.96 -0.32
N ARG A 31 4.53 -11.14 0.13
CA ARG A 31 5.79 -11.25 0.88
C ARG A 31 7.00 -10.81 0.05
N SER A 32 7.07 -11.20 -1.22
CA SER A 32 8.13 -10.76 -2.14
C SER A 32 8.09 -9.25 -2.31
N TRP A 33 6.92 -8.69 -2.62
CA TRP A 33 6.72 -7.26 -2.78
C TRP A 33 7.14 -6.50 -1.51
N ASN A 34 6.74 -6.96 -0.32
CA ASN A 34 7.15 -6.34 0.94
C ASN A 34 8.67 -6.37 1.15
N ALA A 35 9.35 -7.44 0.72
CA ALA A 35 10.80 -7.56 0.80
C ALA A 35 11.51 -6.64 -0.20
N ASP A 36 11.01 -6.57 -1.43
CA ASP A 36 11.63 -5.87 -2.56
C ASP A 36 11.32 -4.35 -2.53
N HIS A 37 10.12 -3.97 -2.08
CA HIS A 37 9.56 -2.64 -2.23
C HIS A 37 9.07 -2.02 -0.93
N GLY A 38 8.76 -2.80 0.10
CA GLY A 38 8.18 -2.27 1.34
C GLY A 38 9.09 -1.26 2.04
N ARG A 39 10.41 -1.44 1.91
CA ARG A 39 11.41 -0.47 2.40
C ARG A 39 11.38 0.84 1.61
N ILE A 40 11.23 0.77 0.29
CA ILE A 40 11.25 1.93 -0.63
C ILE A 40 9.99 2.79 -0.43
N TYR A 41 8.82 2.15 -0.36
CA TYR A 41 7.55 2.86 -0.22
C TYR A 41 7.17 3.19 1.23
N GLY A 42 7.90 2.66 2.22
CA GLY A 42 7.55 2.85 3.63
C GLY A 42 6.21 2.20 4.00
N VAL A 43 5.80 1.16 3.28
CA VAL A 43 4.54 0.44 3.46
C VAL A 43 4.78 -1.07 3.44
N HIS A 44 4.05 -1.79 4.27
CA HIS A 44 3.93 -3.25 4.22
C HIS A 44 2.48 -3.63 4.03
N PHE A 45 2.23 -4.58 3.16
CA PHE A 45 0.89 -5.13 3.00
C PHE A 45 0.72 -6.37 3.87
N SER A 46 -0.37 -6.39 4.64
CA SER A 46 -0.82 -7.55 5.41
C SER A 46 -2.10 -8.07 4.78
N VAL A 47 -2.02 -9.21 4.10
CA VAL A 47 -3.19 -9.85 3.50
C VAL A 47 -3.90 -10.70 4.56
N VAL A 48 -5.19 -10.44 4.76
CA VAL A 48 -6.06 -11.18 5.69
C VAL A 48 -7.03 -12.03 4.88
N ASP A 49 -7.01 -13.35 5.09
CA ASP A 49 -7.98 -14.30 4.52
C ASP A 49 -8.84 -14.89 5.65
N TRP A 50 -10.16 -14.82 5.50
CA TRP A 50 -11.13 -15.33 6.47
C TRP A 50 -10.97 -16.84 6.75
N LYS A 51 -10.43 -17.62 5.79
CA LYS A 51 -10.26 -19.08 5.95
C LYS A 51 -9.20 -19.46 6.97
N ASP A 52 -8.20 -18.60 7.19
CA ASP A 52 -7.09 -18.89 8.11
C ASP A 52 -7.40 -18.51 9.57
N ASN A 53 -8.39 -17.63 9.80
CA ASN A 53 -8.80 -17.19 11.15
C ASN A 53 -10.10 -17.79 11.68
N ALA A 54 -10.80 -18.63 10.89
CA ALA A 54 -12.00 -19.34 11.33
C ALA A 54 -11.67 -20.61 12.16
N ALA A 55 -10.87 -20.45 13.22
CA ALA A 55 -10.80 -21.44 14.28
C ALA A 55 -11.98 -21.21 15.26
N ALA A 56 -12.88 -22.20 15.30
CA ALA A 56 -13.90 -22.43 16.33
C ALA A 56 -15.18 -21.55 16.32
N GLY A 57 -16.18 -22.04 15.57
CA GLY A 57 -17.58 -22.17 16.02
C GLY A 57 -18.33 -20.92 16.47
N VAL A 58 -18.98 -20.20 15.55
CA VAL A 58 -20.02 -19.22 15.91
C VAL A 58 -21.07 -19.10 14.81
N GLY A 59 -22.36 -19.02 15.17
CA GLY A 59 -23.50 -19.01 14.24
C GLY A 59 -23.65 -17.73 13.40
N ASP A 60 -24.62 -17.72 12.49
CA ASP A 60 -24.82 -16.70 11.43
C ASP A 60 -24.73 -15.23 11.89
N TYR A 61 -25.18 -14.91 13.11
CA TYR A 61 -25.12 -13.54 13.66
C TYR A 61 -23.69 -13.10 14.01
N ALA A 62 -22.84 -14.02 14.47
CA ALA A 62 -21.46 -13.71 14.80
C ALA A 62 -20.58 -13.60 13.56
N GLN A 63 -20.89 -14.33 12.48
CA GLN A 63 -20.21 -14.17 11.21
C GLN A 63 -20.45 -12.77 10.62
N ALA A 64 -21.68 -12.23 10.69
CA ALA A 64 -21.98 -10.87 10.23
C ALA A 64 -21.22 -9.79 11.02
N VAL A 65 -21.12 -9.93 12.35
CA VAL A 65 -20.38 -8.98 13.20
C VAL A 65 -18.87 -9.05 12.95
N LEU A 66 -18.31 -10.26 12.80
CA LEU A 66 -16.90 -10.45 12.48
C LEU A 66 -16.56 -9.95 11.07
N ASN A 67 -17.46 -10.16 10.09
CA ASN A 67 -17.29 -9.65 8.73
C ASN A 67 -17.23 -8.13 8.71
N ALA A 68 -18.11 -7.45 9.46
CA ALA A 68 -18.10 -6.00 9.55
C ALA A 68 -16.79 -5.48 10.17
N GLN A 69 -16.26 -6.14 11.20
CA GLN A 69 -15.00 -5.73 11.84
C GLN A 69 -13.80 -5.89 10.92
N ILE A 70 -13.67 -7.01 10.20
CA ILE A 70 -12.55 -7.23 9.29
C ILE A 70 -12.60 -6.26 8.11
N VAL A 71 -13.79 -6.01 7.56
CA VAL A 71 -13.96 -5.04 6.48
C VAL A 71 -13.64 -3.62 6.95
N ASP A 72 -14.06 -3.24 8.16
CA ASP A 72 -13.78 -1.92 8.74
C ASP A 72 -12.28 -1.70 9.02
N GLU A 73 -11.58 -2.76 9.44
CA GLU A 73 -10.12 -2.76 9.67
C GLU A 73 -9.28 -2.86 8.38
N SER A 74 -9.92 -3.15 7.24
CA SER A 74 -9.23 -3.29 5.95
C SER A 74 -9.09 -1.95 5.23
N ASP A 75 -7.90 -1.69 4.73
CA ASP A 75 -7.58 -0.47 3.96
C ASP A 75 -7.86 -0.64 2.46
N ALA A 76 -7.87 -1.88 1.97
CA ALA A 76 -8.20 -2.22 0.58
C ALA A 76 -8.74 -3.66 0.47
N GLY A 77 -9.40 -3.95 -0.65
CA GLY A 77 -9.87 -5.29 -1.01
C GLY A 77 -9.14 -5.87 -2.21
N LEU A 78 -8.77 -7.16 -2.11
CA LEU A 78 -8.34 -7.98 -3.21
C LEU A 78 -9.30 -9.16 -3.34
N VAL A 79 -10.10 -9.16 -4.40
CA VAL A 79 -11.13 -10.16 -4.62
C VAL A 79 -10.79 -11.03 -5.81
N VAL A 80 -10.88 -12.35 -5.65
CA VAL A 80 -10.61 -13.29 -6.74
C VAL A 80 -11.83 -14.16 -7.02
N PHE A 81 -12.37 -14.04 -8.22
CA PHE A 81 -13.48 -14.86 -8.70
C PHE A 81 -12.99 -15.93 -9.68
N THR A 82 -13.50 -17.16 -9.54
CA THR A 82 -13.29 -18.23 -10.52
C THR A 82 -14.56 -18.45 -11.34
N ASP A 83 -15.39 -19.43 -10.99
CA ASP A 83 -16.60 -19.76 -11.75
C ASP A 83 -17.88 -19.56 -10.94
N ARG A 84 -17.78 -19.37 -9.61
CA ARG A 84 -18.94 -19.20 -8.72
C ARG A 84 -19.15 -17.75 -8.34
N MET A 85 -20.41 -17.35 -8.29
CA MET A 85 -20.84 -16.11 -7.63
C MET A 85 -20.72 -16.23 -6.12
N GLY A 86 -21.06 -17.41 -5.59
CA GLY A 86 -21.06 -17.72 -4.15
C GLY A 86 -22.45 -18.01 -3.61
N THR A 87 -22.56 -17.99 -2.29
CA THR A 87 -23.83 -18.20 -1.57
C THR A 87 -24.41 -16.85 -1.20
N PRO A 88 -25.67 -16.54 -1.57
CA PRO A 88 -26.34 -15.31 -1.18
C PRO A 88 -26.35 -15.11 0.32
N THR A 89 -26.17 -13.86 0.75
CA THR A 89 -26.40 -13.45 2.14
C THR A 89 -27.78 -12.81 2.25
N ARG A 90 -28.08 -12.16 3.37
CA ARG A 90 -29.40 -11.58 3.62
C ARG A 90 -29.80 -10.57 2.54
N ASP A 91 -28.87 -9.69 2.18
CA ASP A 91 -29.13 -8.54 1.32
C ASP A 91 -28.28 -8.53 0.05
N PHE A 92 -27.31 -9.44 -0.09
CA PHE A 92 -26.34 -9.46 -1.19
C PHE A 92 -26.34 -10.79 -1.96
N PRO A 93 -25.97 -10.76 -3.26
CA PRO A 93 -25.95 -11.96 -4.10
C PRO A 93 -24.87 -12.98 -3.68
N SER A 94 -23.84 -12.55 -2.95
CA SER A 94 -22.93 -13.44 -2.22
C SER A 94 -22.20 -12.74 -1.08
N GLY A 95 -21.57 -13.49 -0.18
CA GLY A 95 -20.73 -12.91 0.89
C GLY A 95 -19.54 -12.11 0.33
N THR A 96 -18.91 -12.58 -0.75
CA THR A 96 -17.87 -11.81 -1.45
C THR A 96 -18.41 -10.51 -2.05
N ALA A 97 -19.67 -10.51 -2.53
CA ALA A 97 -20.30 -9.30 -3.03
C ALA A 97 -20.59 -8.29 -1.92
N GLU A 98 -21.07 -8.77 -0.77
CA GLU A 98 -21.27 -7.95 0.43
C GLU A 98 -19.97 -7.27 0.88
N GLU A 99 -18.85 -8.00 0.92
CA GLU A 99 -17.55 -7.44 1.29
C GLU A 99 -17.07 -6.36 0.30
N ILE A 100 -17.28 -6.55 -1.01
CA ILE A 100 -16.98 -5.54 -2.03
C ILE A 100 -17.79 -4.26 -1.79
N ASP A 101 -19.11 -4.40 -1.65
CA ASP A 101 -20.01 -3.26 -1.51
C ASP A 101 -19.73 -2.48 -0.22
N LEU A 102 -19.39 -3.16 0.87
CA LEU A 102 -18.99 -2.54 2.14
C LEU A 102 -17.67 -1.76 2.00
N LEU A 103 -16.63 -2.36 1.39
CA LEU A 103 -15.36 -1.68 1.16
C LEU A 103 -15.51 -0.44 0.27
N LEU A 104 -16.26 -0.57 -0.83
CA LEU A 104 -16.54 0.56 -1.72
C LEU A 104 -17.38 1.64 -1.01
N GLY A 105 -18.34 1.25 -0.16
CA GLY A 105 -19.13 2.16 0.66
C GLY A 105 -18.30 2.95 1.67
N LEU A 106 -17.19 2.37 2.15
CA LEU A 106 -16.19 3.03 3.00
C LEU A 106 -15.16 3.85 2.19
N GLY A 107 -15.28 3.90 0.85
CA GLY A 107 -14.34 4.60 -0.02
C GLY A 107 -12.98 3.90 -0.18
N ARG A 108 -12.89 2.61 0.16
CA ARG A 108 -11.66 1.80 0.02
C ARG A 108 -11.50 1.31 -1.41
N ASP A 109 -10.25 1.12 -1.83
CA ASP A 109 -9.97 0.56 -3.15
C ASP A 109 -10.23 -0.95 -3.17
N VAL A 110 -10.88 -1.41 -4.23
CA VAL A 110 -11.13 -2.84 -4.46
C VAL A 110 -10.58 -3.25 -5.82
N ALA A 111 -9.66 -4.22 -5.81
CA ALA A 111 -9.16 -4.90 -7.00
C ALA A 111 -9.84 -6.26 -7.15
N VAL A 112 -10.42 -6.52 -8.31
CA VAL A 112 -11.15 -7.75 -8.65
C VAL A 112 -10.40 -8.48 -9.76
N LEU A 113 -9.92 -9.69 -9.46
CA LEU A 113 -9.23 -10.56 -10.40
C LEU A 113 -10.11 -11.73 -10.81
N ARG A 114 -10.31 -11.91 -12.12
CA ARG A 114 -10.95 -13.09 -12.70
C ARG A 114 -9.92 -14.17 -13.00
N ASN A 115 -10.11 -15.32 -12.37
CA ASN A 115 -9.34 -16.54 -12.63
C ASN A 115 -9.87 -17.25 -13.88
N GLU A 116 -9.23 -17.00 -15.01
CA GLU A 116 -9.57 -17.60 -16.30
C GLU A 116 -8.58 -18.72 -16.69
N CYS A 117 -7.78 -19.21 -15.73
CA CYS A 117 -6.87 -20.33 -15.98
C CYS A 117 -7.62 -21.55 -16.55
N PRO A 118 -7.05 -22.27 -17.54
CA PRO A 118 -7.69 -23.44 -18.15
C PRO A 118 -8.14 -24.47 -17.11
N ARG A 119 -9.41 -24.87 -17.20
CA ARG A 119 -10.03 -25.85 -16.30
C ARG A 119 -11.15 -26.62 -17.03
N PRO A 120 -11.56 -27.78 -16.50
CA PRO A 120 -12.68 -28.52 -17.08
C PRO A 120 -13.94 -27.66 -17.21
N PRO A 121 -14.69 -27.75 -18.32
CA PRO A 121 -15.88 -26.94 -18.51
C PRO A 121 -16.95 -27.28 -17.47
N ILE A 122 -17.71 -26.27 -17.06
CA ILE A 122 -18.86 -26.46 -16.17
C ILE A 122 -19.97 -27.16 -16.93
N THR A 123 -20.39 -28.32 -16.43
CA THR A 123 -21.44 -29.14 -17.05
C THR A 123 -22.74 -29.17 -16.24
N THR A 124 -22.70 -28.76 -14.97
CA THR A 124 -23.87 -28.80 -14.10
C THR A 124 -24.77 -27.59 -14.33
N PRO A 125 -26.12 -27.75 -14.37
CA PRO A 125 -27.04 -26.62 -14.51
C PRO A 125 -26.85 -25.54 -13.44
N ASP A 126 -26.51 -25.96 -12.21
CA ASP A 126 -26.25 -25.02 -11.11
C ASP A 126 -24.96 -24.23 -11.31
N GLY A 127 -23.88 -24.90 -11.72
CA GLY A 127 -22.62 -24.22 -12.02
C GLY A 127 -22.77 -23.22 -13.16
N LEU A 128 -23.55 -23.56 -14.20
CA LEU A 128 -23.83 -22.63 -15.30
C LEU A 128 -24.61 -21.40 -14.83
N ARG A 129 -25.61 -21.58 -13.94
CA ARG A 129 -26.32 -20.45 -13.33
C ARG A 129 -25.41 -19.57 -12.48
N GLN A 130 -24.53 -20.18 -11.68
CA GLN A 130 -23.55 -19.47 -10.85
C GLN A 130 -22.58 -18.65 -11.70
N LYS A 131 -22.05 -19.22 -12.78
CA LYS A 131 -21.19 -18.52 -13.72
C LYS A 131 -21.89 -17.35 -14.40
N GLN A 132 -23.12 -17.55 -14.88
CA GLN A 132 -23.91 -16.46 -15.48
C GLN A 132 -24.25 -15.34 -14.48
N ALA A 133 -24.46 -15.68 -13.21
CA ALA A 133 -24.68 -14.68 -12.16
C ALA A 133 -23.41 -13.89 -11.88
N LEU A 134 -22.26 -14.59 -11.82
CA LEU A 134 -20.94 -13.97 -11.67
C LEU A 134 -20.61 -13.02 -12.83
N ASP A 135 -20.83 -13.44 -14.07
CA ASP A 135 -20.56 -12.61 -15.26
C ASP A 135 -21.33 -11.28 -15.18
N ARG A 136 -22.63 -11.35 -14.88
CA ARG A 136 -23.49 -10.16 -14.68
C ARG A 136 -23.04 -9.30 -13.51
N TYR A 137 -22.57 -9.90 -12.43
CA TYR A 137 -22.09 -9.17 -11.27
C TYR A 137 -20.78 -8.43 -11.58
N VAL A 138 -19.81 -9.10 -12.19
CA VAL A 138 -18.54 -8.48 -12.58
C VAL A 138 -18.77 -7.34 -13.58
N GLU A 139 -19.72 -7.47 -14.50
CA GLU A 139 -20.13 -6.38 -15.40
C GLU A 139 -20.56 -5.12 -14.62
N SER A 140 -21.26 -5.28 -13.49
CA SER A 140 -21.68 -4.15 -12.66
C SER A 140 -20.53 -3.46 -11.92
N LEU A 141 -19.41 -4.17 -11.69
CA LEU A 141 -18.27 -3.65 -10.92
C LEU A 141 -17.34 -2.74 -11.72
N TYR A 142 -17.35 -2.79 -13.06
CA TYR A 142 -16.45 -1.99 -13.89
C TYR A 142 -16.57 -0.48 -13.67
N ALA A 143 -17.70 0.01 -13.12
CA ALA A 143 -17.89 1.42 -12.82
C ALA A 143 -17.18 1.87 -11.52
N GLY A 144 -16.86 0.95 -10.60
CA GLY A 144 -16.40 1.28 -9.25
C GLY A 144 -15.17 0.53 -8.75
N ALA A 145 -14.74 -0.54 -9.42
CA ALA A 145 -13.61 -1.37 -9.02
C ALA A 145 -12.62 -1.62 -10.17
N LEU A 146 -11.36 -1.88 -9.83
CA LEU A 146 -10.37 -2.33 -10.81
C LEU A 146 -10.63 -3.80 -11.16
N VAL A 147 -11.16 -4.07 -12.34
CA VAL A 147 -11.41 -5.44 -12.81
C VAL A 147 -10.33 -5.87 -13.79
N LYS A 148 -9.65 -6.99 -13.49
CA LYS A 148 -8.63 -7.63 -14.33
C LYS A 148 -8.89 -9.12 -14.45
N SER A 149 -8.26 -9.78 -15.41
CA SER A 149 -8.28 -11.24 -15.54
C SER A 149 -6.87 -11.79 -15.72
N TYR A 150 -6.70 -13.07 -15.37
CA TYR A 150 -5.46 -13.80 -15.58
C TYR A 150 -5.76 -15.24 -16.03
N THR A 151 -4.92 -15.77 -16.90
CA THR A 151 -5.02 -17.12 -17.48
C THR A 151 -3.87 -18.03 -17.04
N THR A 152 -2.84 -17.47 -16.41
CA THR A 152 -1.69 -18.20 -15.87
C THR A 152 -1.32 -17.73 -14.48
N LEU A 153 -0.55 -18.54 -13.75
CA LEU A 153 -0.07 -18.20 -12.42
C LEU A 153 0.98 -17.07 -12.45
N ASP A 154 1.75 -16.95 -13.53
CA ASP A 154 2.68 -15.84 -13.71
C ASP A 154 1.96 -14.53 -14.01
N GLU A 155 0.82 -14.57 -14.72
CA GLU A 155 -0.08 -13.42 -14.82
C GLU A 155 -0.65 -13.03 -13.47
N LEU A 156 -1.12 -13.99 -12.65
CA LEU A 156 -1.57 -13.69 -11.30
C LEU A 156 -0.49 -12.95 -10.49
N ARG A 157 0.77 -13.42 -10.50
CA ARG A 157 1.88 -12.73 -9.81
C ARG A 157 2.04 -11.28 -10.28
N ARG A 158 1.99 -11.05 -11.58
CA ARG A 158 2.09 -9.71 -12.17
C ARG A 158 0.92 -8.81 -11.76
N GLU A 159 -0.31 -9.32 -11.80
CA GLU A 159 -1.48 -8.55 -11.39
C GLU A 159 -1.43 -8.17 -9.90
N ILE A 160 -0.97 -9.08 -9.03
CA ILE A 160 -0.76 -8.75 -7.61
C ILE A 160 0.31 -7.68 -7.44
N ASP A 161 1.44 -7.79 -8.14
CA ASP A 161 2.50 -6.78 -8.09
C ASP A 161 2.01 -5.38 -8.49
N LEU A 162 1.19 -5.31 -9.56
CA LEU A 162 0.58 -4.07 -10.03
C LEU A 162 -0.40 -3.48 -9.02
N VAL A 163 -1.27 -4.31 -8.43
CA VAL A 163 -2.24 -3.88 -7.41
C VAL A 163 -1.50 -3.31 -6.19
N LEU A 164 -0.51 -4.02 -5.65
CA LEU A 164 0.25 -3.57 -4.48
C LEU A 164 1.03 -2.28 -4.78
N SER A 165 1.66 -2.19 -5.94
CA SER A 165 2.37 -0.99 -6.38
C SER A 165 1.44 0.21 -6.54
N PHE A 166 0.23 0.00 -7.06
CA PHE A 166 -0.79 1.04 -7.15
C PHE A 166 -1.20 1.55 -5.75
N LEU A 167 -1.54 0.63 -4.84
CA LEU A 167 -1.95 0.97 -3.48
C LEU A 167 -0.84 1.72 -2.73
N ALA A 168 0.41 1.28 -2.89
CA ALA A 168 1.57 1.94 -2.26
C ALA A 168 1.75 3.38 -2.76
N ARG A 169 1.59 3.61 -4.07
CA ARG A 169 1.66 4.96 -4.65
C ARG A 169 0.52 5.84 -4.15
N LYS A 170 -0.70 5.31 -4.08
CA LYS A 170 -1.87 6.05 -3.60
C LYS A 170 -1.70 6.48 -2.14
N GLN A 171 -1.33 5.56 -1.25
CA GLN A 171 -1.09 5.89 0.15
C GLN A 171 -0.01 6.94 0.34
N ARG A 172 1.06 6.89 -0.46
CA ARG A 172 2.09 7.93 -0.44
C ARG A 172 1.52 9.29 -0.82
N ARG A 173 0.73 9.37 -1.90
CA ARG A 173 0.05 10.60 -2.31
C ARG A 173 -0.92 11.13 -1.26
N GLU A 174 -1.66 10.26 -0.59
CA GLU A 174 -2.57 10.67 0.49
C GLU A 174 -1.81 11.16 1.72
N ALA A 175 -0.68 10.52 2.05
CA ALA A 175 0.22 11.00 3.09
C ALA A 175 0.83 12.37 2.74
N ASP A 176 1.14 12.59 1.45
CA ASP A 176 1.63 13.85 0.91
C ASP A 176 0.53 14.94 0.90
N ALA A 177 -0.70 14.61 0.52
CA ALA A 177 -1.83 15.54 0.50
C ALA A 177 -2.33 15.92 1.90
N GLY A 178 -2.29 14.99 2.85
CA GLY A 178 -2.58 15.26 4.26
C GLY A 178 -1.58 16.20 4.93
N LEU A 179 -0.42 16.46 4.30
CA LEU A 179 0.48 17.52 4.72
C LEU A 179 0.02 18.89 4.25
N THR A 180 -0.56 18.99 3.05
CA THR A 180 -0.94 20.24 2.37
C THR A 180 -2.22 20.90 2.88
N GLU A 181 -3.12 20.16 3.53
CA GLU A 181 -4.34 20.75 4.10
C GLU A 181 -4.07 21.30 5.51
N PRO A 182 -4.39 22.60 5.78
CA PRO A 182 -4.26 23.14 7.12
C PRO A 182 -5.18 22.38 8.08
N VAL A 183 -4.66 22.09 9.27
CA VAL A 183 -5.40 21.48 10.38
C VAL A 183 -6.43 22.49 10.91
N ASP A 184 -7.57 22.61 10.23
CA ASP A 184 -8.75 23.27 10.79
C ASP A 184 -10.01 22.49 10.40
N ASP A 185 -10.77 22.12 11.42
CA ASP A 185 -12.08 21.48 11.45
C ASP A 185 -12.36 20.34 10.45
N ARG A 186 -12.25 19.11 10.96
CA ARG A 186 -12.87 17.90 10.36
C ARG A 186 -14.40 18.02 10.39
N GLU A 187 -14.98 18.83 9.51
CA GLU A 187 -16.31 18.57 8.99
C GLU A 187 -16.19 17.53 7.88
N VAL A 188 -16.69 16.33 8.16
CA VAL A 188 -16.81 15.22 7.21
C VAL A 188 -17.84 15.61 6.15
N GLY A 189 -17.40 16.35 5.13
CA GLY A 189 -18.08 16.49 3.86
C GLY A 189 -17.73 15.31 2.94
N PRO A 190 -18.61 14.91 2.02
CA PRO A 190 -18.38 13.73 1.19
C PRO A 190 -17.22 13.99 0.24
N ILE A 191 -16.05 13.46 0.58
CA ILE A 191 -14.92 13.34 -0.33
C ILE A 191 -15.40 12.42 -1.45
N ARG A 192 -15.63 12.98 -2.63
CA ARG A 192 -15.85 12.19 -3.84
C ARG A 192 -14.52 11.52 -4.20
N PRO A 193 -14.40 10.19 -4.18
CA PRO A 193 -13.21 9.56 -4.69
C PRO A 193 -13.14 9.79 -6.19
N GLU A 194 -11.97 10.23 -6.67
CA GLU A 194 -11.65 10.18 -8.09
C GLU A 194 -11.63 8.71 -8.49
N THR A 195 -12.76 8.25 -9.05
CA THR A 195 -12.99 6.88 -9.49
C THR A 195 -11.92 6.44 -10.48
N LEU A 196 -11.47 5.18 -10.34
CA LEU A 196 -10.49 4.41 -11.13
C LEU A 196 -10.77 4.32 -12.66
N THR A 197 -11.63 5.16 -13.22
CA THR A 197 -12.14 5.05 -14.60
C THR A 197 -11.12 5.32 -15.71
N ASN A 198 -9.91 5.80 -15.41
CA ASN A 198 -8.93 6.19 -16.44
C ASN A 198 -7.57 5.48 -16.40
N ALA A 199 -7.40 4.38 -15.64
CA ALA A 199 -6.17 3.60 -15.70
C ALA A 199 -6.16 2.68 -16.94
N THR A 200 -5.97 3.28 -18.12
CA THR A 200 -5.47 2.53 -19.29
C THR A 200 -4.00 2.21 -19.02
N VAL A 201 -3.74 1.17 -18.24
CA VAL A 201 -2.39 0.66 -18.01
C VAL A 201 -1.93 0.02 -19.32
N SER A 202 -1.18 0.78 -20.11
CA SER A 202 -0.48 0.27 -21.28
C SER A 202 0.37 -0.92 -20.87
N ALA A 203 0.21 -2.03 -21.61
CA ALA A 203 1.04 -3.20 -21.50
C ALA A 203 2.52 -2.83 -21.72
N GLY A 204 3.25 -2.69 -20.63
CA GLY A 204 4.69 -2.49 -20.59
C GLY A 204 5.09 -2.52 -19.13
N GLY A 205 6.05 -3.36 -18.74
CA GLY A 205 6.49 -3.45 -17.36
C GLY A 205 6.82 -2.05 -16.82
N GLU A 206 6.00 -1.56 -15.89
CA GLU A 206 6.16 -0.22 -15.35
C GLU A 206 7.33 -0.23 -14.36
N VAL A 207 8.44 0.31 -14.87
CA VAL A 207 9.65 0.68 -14.13
C VAL A 207 9.25 1.56 -12.95
N LEU A 208 9.78 1.24 -11.76
CA LEU A 208 9.75 2.09 -10.56
C LEU A 208 9.88 3.57 -10.95
N GLU A 209 9.13 4.47 -10.31
CA GLU A 209 9.37 5.90 -10.46
C GLU A 209 10.84 6.18 -10.12
N ARG A 210 11.60 6.54 -11.16
CA ARG A 210 13.04 6.73 -11.10
C ARG A 210 13.34 8.01 -10.30
N GLY A 211 14.16 7.89 -9.26
CA GLY A 211 14.54 9.04 -8.43
C GLY A 211 15.22 8.67 -7.12
N LEU A 212 15.42 9.68 -6.27
CA LEU A 212 15.96 9.56 -4.92
C LEU A 212 14.83 9.70 -3.91
N TRP A 213 14.60 8.64 -3.14
CA TRP A 213 13.45 8.54 -2.26
C TRP A 213 13.88 8.71 -0.79
N PRO A 214 13.42 9.76 -0.09
CA PRO A 214 13.68 9.93 1.33
C PRO A 214 12.71 9.10 2.16
N ARG A 215 13.21 8.54 3.27
CA ARG A 215 12.39 7.91 4.32
C ARG A 215 13.02 8.08 5.70
N VAL A 216 12.23 7.87 6.74
CA VAL A 216 12.70 7.89 8.13
C VAL A 216 12.82 6.48 8.68
N GLU A 217 14.00 6.13 9.16
CA GLU A 217 14.26 4.89 9.91
C GLU A 217 14.39 5.18 11.39
N VAL A 218 13.81 4.30 12.22
CA VAL A 218 13.97 4.34 13.68
C VAL A 218 14.82 3.16 14.11
N SER A 219 15.86 3.46 14.87
CA SER A 219 16.63 2.47 15.62
C SER A 219 16.39 2.66 17.12
N GLU A 220 16.06 1.57 17.80
CA GLU A 220 15.96 1.52 19.26
C GLU A 220 17.16 0.76 19.81
N SER A 221 17.86 1.35 20.77
CA SER A 221 18.94 0.66 21.51
C SER A 221 18.71 0.79 23.01
N SER A 222 18.94 -0.31 23.72
CA SER A 222 18.91 -0.33 25.18
C SER A 222 20.23 0.23 25.71
N VAL A 223 20.16 1.41 26.34
CA VAL A 223 21.32 2.06 26.96
C VAL A 223 21.12 2.07 28.47
N THR A 224 22.12 1.57 29.20
CA THR A 224 22.13 1.62 30.65
C THR A 224 22.53 3.02 31.11
N ASP A 225 21.72 3.68 31.92
CA ASP A 225 22.06 4.97 32.51
C ASP A 225 23.19 4.84 33.55
N SER A 226 23.74 5.98 34.00
CA SER A 226 24.79 6.00 35.02
C SER A 226 24.37 5.43 36.39
N ARG A 227 23.10 5.05 36.57
CA ARG A 227 22.52 4.41 37.76
C ARG A 227 22.13 2.95 37.51
N GLY A 228 22.55 2.35 36.38
CA GLY A 228 22.28 0.94 36.08
C GLY A 228 20.89 0.64 35.55
N ARG A 229 20.05 1.65 35.25
CA ARG A 229 18.70 1.44 34.70
C ARG A 229 18.74 1.37 33.18
N LEU A 230 18.08 0.36 32.63
CA LEU A 230 17.83 0.26 31.19
C LEU A 230 16.94 1.41 30.74
N ARG A 231 17.44 2.24 29.82
CA ARG A 231 16.66 3.23 29.08
C ARG A 231 16.68 2.89 27.60
N THR A 232 15.51 2.91 26.98
CA THR A 232 15.40 2.82 25.52
C THR A 232 15.80 4.17 24.92
N ARG A 233 16.81 4.18 24.06
CA ARG A 233 17.19 5.34 23.27
C ARG A 233 16.72 5.13 21.84
N ARG A 234 15.80 5.97 21.39
CA ARG A 234 15.36 6.06 20.00
C ARG A 234 16.30 6.99 19.23
N ARG A 235 16.69 6.58 18.03
CA ARG A 235 17.44 7.42 17.09
C ARG A 235 16.79 7.31 15.72
N TRP A 236 16.28 8.44 15.26
CA TRP A 236 15.76 8.61 13.91
C TRP A 236 16.90 8.89 12.94
N SER A 237 16.78 8.35 11.73
CA SER A 237 17.66 8.65 10.62
C SER A 237 16.86 8.87 9.35
N LEU A 238 17.19 9.90 8.59
CA LEU A 238 16.71 10.07 7.22
C LEU A 238 17.58 9.19 6.32
N VAL A 239 16.97 8.36 5.49
CA VAL A 239 17.66 7.53 4.51
C VAL A 239 17.20 7.96 3.13
N LEU A 240 18.15 8.29 2.27
CA LEU A 240 17.91 8.46 0.84
C LEU A 240 18.28 7.18 0.13
N GLU A 241 17.37 6.67 -0.69
CA GLU A 241 17.59 5.49 -1.52
C GLU A 241 17.38 5.82 -2.99
N SER A 242 18.39 5.53 -3.81
CA SER A 242 18.31 5.70 -5.26
C SER A 242 17.68 4.47 -5.90
N THR A 243 16.70 4.69 -6.77
CA THR A 243 16.15 3.64 -7.65
C THR A 243 16.81 3.63 -9.03
N LEU A 244 17.74 4.56 -9.27
CA LEU A 244 18.39 4.78 -10.57
C LEU A 244 19.49 3.74 -10.81
N SER A 245 19.61 3.31 -12.07
CA SER A 245 20.71 2.45 -12.55
C SER A 245 21.98 3.22 -12.89
N THR A 246 21.96 4.55 -12.72
CA THR A 246 23.06 5.48 -12.97
C THR A 246 23.42 6.19 -11.66
N PRO A 247 24.67 6.69 -11.53
CA PRO A 247 25.03 7.54 -10.40
C PRO A 247 24.29 8.88 -10.48
N VAL A 248 24.16 9.53 -9.33
CA VAL A 248 23.56 10.88 -9.19
C VAL A 248 24.47 11.75 -8.35
N SER A 249 24.49 13.05 -8.65
CA SER A 249 25.35 14.03 -7.97
C SER A 249 24.55 15.19 -7.37
N ASP A 250 25.24 16.01 -6.59
CA ASP A 250 24.77 17.30 -6.09
C ASP A 250 23.41 17.21 -5.38
N ILE A 251 23.31 16.24 -4.47
CA ILE A 251 22.06 15.97 -3.76
C ILE A 251 21.92 16.94 -2.59
N SER A 252 20.77 17.60 -2.49
CA SER A 252 20.41 18.49 -1.39
C SER A 252 19.01 18.20 -0.89
N LEU A 253 18.77 18.57 0.37
CA LEU A 253 17.61 18.17 1.15
C LEU A 253 16.99 19.38 1.82
N ARG A 254 15.67 19.47 1.79
CA ARG A 254 14.92 20.41 2.62
C ARG A 254 13.62 19.79 3.07
N PHE A 255 13.07 20.31 4.17
CA PHE A 255 11.73 19.97 4.61
C PHE A 255 10.79 21.13 4.32
N GLU A 256 9.62 20.83 3.80
CA GLU A 256 8.54 21.77 3.54
C GLU A 256 7.33 21.42 4.42
N ASP A 257 6.54 22.42 4.79
CA ASP A 257 5.20 22.23 5.33
C ASP A 257 4.17 22.04 4.21
N GLY A 258 2.90 21.93 4.59
CA GLY A 258 1.80 21.81 3.65
C GLY A 258 1.62 22.94 2.65
N ALA A 259 2.06 24.15 3.00
CA ALA A 259 1.98 25.30 2.11
C ALA A 259 3.22 25.41 1.21
N GLY A 260 4.17 24.46 1.30
CA GLY A 260 5.44 24.50 0.59
C GLY A 260 6.48 25.43 1.23
N ALA A 261 6.23 25.92 2.45
CA ALA A 261 7.19 26.75 3.16
C ALA A 261 8.28 25.86 3.78
N VAL A 262 9.55 26.27 3.67
CA VAL A 262 10.68 25.52 4.25
C VAL A 262 10.61 25.57 5.78
N VAL A 263 10.82 24.42 6.41
CA VAL A 263 10.70 24.24 7.86
C VAL A 263 11.90 23.50 8.45
N ASP A 264 12.43 24.04 9.55
CA ASP A 264 13.62 23.48 10.21
C ASP A 264 13.26 22.72 11.50
N ASP A 265 12.06 22.92 12.05
CA ASP A 265 11.58 22.32 13.30
C ASP A 265 11.24 20.82 13.16
N PHE A 266 11.28 20.24 11.95
CA PHE A 266 11.26 18.78 11.77
C PHE A 266 12.55 18.14 12.29
N ASP A 267 13.73 18.63 11.93
CA ASP A 267 14.98 17.99 12.36
C ASP A 267 15.95 18.91 13.13
N LEU A 268 15.44 20.07 13.53
CA LEU A 268 16.17 21.20 14.12
C LEU A 268 17.26 21.76 13.19
N GLY A 269 16.99 21.77 11.87
CA GLY A 269 17.87 22.28 10.83
C GLY A 269 19.11 21.42 10.57
N ARG A 270 19.14 20.18 11.04
CA ARG A 270 20.35 19.34 11.00
C ARG A 270 20.70 18.84 9.60
N THR A 271 19.71 18.63 8.74
CA THR A 271 19.92 18.20 7.36
C THR A 271 19.97 19.35 6.36
N ALA A 272 19.64 20.59 6.78
CA ALA A 272 19.64 21.75 5.89
C ALA A 272 21.01 22.02 5.24
N ASP A 273 22.10 21.74 5.96
CA ASP A 273 23.48 21.92 5.46
C ASP A 273 24.07 20.65 4.83
N GLN A 274 23.29 19.56 4.69
CA GLN A 274 23.82 18.31 4.17
C GLN A 274 23.75 18.26 2.66
N HIS A 275 24.95 18.23 2.06
CA HIS A 275 25.15 18.09 0.63
C HIS A 275 25.90 16.80 0.35
N ILE A 276 25.39 16.01 -0.60
CA ILE A 276 26.05 14.76 -1.01
C ILE A 276 26.53 14.94 -2.45
N GLU A 277 27.84 14.87 -2.64
CA GLU A 277 28.45 15.06 -3.95
C GLU A 277 28.08 13.94 -4.93
N LEU A 278 27.98 12.69 -4.44
CA LEU A 278 27.76 11.53 -5.29
C LEU A 278 27.07 10.39 -4.54
N LEU A 279 26.06 9.79 -5.16
CA LEU A 279 25.45 8.54 -4.74
C LEU A 279 25.54 7.51 -5.88
N PRO A 280 26.05 6.29 -5.62
CA PRO A 280 26.19 5.27 -6.65
C PRO A 280 24.84 4.74 -7.15
N PRO A 281 24.80 4.07 -8.31
CA PRO A 281 23.62 3.38 -8.81
C PRO A 281 23.01 2.47 -7.74
N ARG A 282 21.69 2.58 -7.52
CA ARG A 282 20.97 1.83 -6.48
C ARG A 282 21.58 1.96 -5.08
N GLY A 283 22.29 3.05 -4.83
CA GLY A 283 22.93 3.34 -3.55
C GLY A 283 21.95 3.90 -2.52
N SER A 284 22.37 3.89 -1.26
CA SER A 284 21.66 4.59 -0.18
C SER A 284 22.63 5.32 0.74
N VAL A 285 22.16 6.40 1.35
CA VAL A 285 22.89 7.20 2.34
C VAL A 285 21.97 7.52 3.51
N SER A 286 22.51 7.58 4.72
CA SER A 286 21.75 7.79 5.95
C SER A 286 22.30 8.93 6.78
N PHE A 287 21.40 9.80 7.25
CA PHE A 287 21.69 10.95 8.08
C PHE A 287 20.94 10.85 9.39
N PRO A 288 21.55 11.16 10.55
CA PRO A 288 20.83 11.20 11.80
C PRO A 288 19.88 12.42 11.84
N LEU A 289 18.61 12.17 12.15
CA LEU A 289 17.61 13.21 12.44
C LEU A 289 17.60 13.52 13.94
N ILE A 290 17.37 14.79 14.30
CA ILE A 290 17.15 15.20 15.69
C ILE A 290 15.69 15.60 15.86
N GLN A 291 15.00 14.94 16.77
CA GLN A 291 13.68 15.36 17.21
C GLN A 291 13.76 15.79 18.67
N ALA A 292 13.14 16.91 18.99
CA ALA A 292 12.97 17.41 20.34
C ALA A 292 11.48 17.51 20.67
N PHE A 293 11.17 17.78 21.94
CA PHE A 293 9.80 18.08 22.35
C PHE A 293 9.33 19.35 21.62
N GLY A 294 8.21 19.23 20.89
CA GLY A 294 7.67 20.31 20.06
C GLY A 294 8.15 20.29 18.60
N SER A 295 9.08 19.41 18.22
CA SER A 295 9.36 19.14 16.80
C SER A 295 8.12 18.59 16.11
N ARG A 296 7.91 18.98 14.86
CA ARG A 296 6.83 18.39 14.06
C ARG A 296 7.15 16.92 13.76
N SER A 297 6.12 16.08 13.82
CA SER A 297 6.22 14.64 13.58
C SER A 297 6.07 14.26 12.11
N GLN A 298 5.67 15.20 11.24
CA GLN A 298 5.53 15.00 9.81
C GLN A 298 6.02 16.24 9.05
N ALA A 299 6.66 16.02 7.90
CA ALA A 299 7.04 17.08 6.94
C ALA A 299 7.11 16.51 5.52
N MET A 300 7.05 17.37 4.52
CA MET A 300 7.37 17.00 3.13
C MET A 300 8.89 17.07 2.95
N CYS A 301 9.55 15.95 2.69
CA CYS A 301 10.97 15.96 2.35
C CYS A 301 11.14 16.15 0.84
N VAL A 302 11.84 17.21 0.47
CA VAL A 302 12.17 17.51 -0.93
C VAL A 302 13.65 17.26 -1.16
N VAL A 303 13.93 16.43 -2.15
CA VAL A 303 15.28 16.01 -2.56
C VAL A 303 15.53 16.51 -3.97
N THR A 304 16.50 17.41 -4.10
CA THR A 304 17.00 17.89 -5.40
C THR A 304 18.32 17.20 -5.71
N TRP A 305 18.51 16.76 -6.95
CA TRP A 305 19.66 15.97 -7.38
C TRP A 305 19.92 16.13 -8.88
N HIS A 306 21.12 15.82 -9.33
CA HIS A 306 21.51 15.84 -10.74
C HIS A 306 21.73 14.42 -11.29
N ASP A 307 21.21 14.15 -12.48
CA ASP A 307 21.47 12.88 -13.19
C ASP A 307 22.87 12.82 -13.81
N ALA A 308 23.17 11.71 -14.50
CA ALA A 308 24.48 11.51 -15.13
C ALA A 308 24.73 12.49 -16.29
N GLU A 309 23.66 13.07 -16.83
CA GLU A 309 23.66 14.09 -17.87
C GLU A 309 23.74 15.52 -17.31
N GLY A 310 23.69 15.69 -15.98
CA GLY A 310 23.71 16.98 -15.29
C GLY A 310 22.37 17.73 -15.32
N VAL A 311 21.26 17.04 -15.59
CA VAL A 311 19.91 17.61 -15.48
C VAL A 311 19.46 17.54 -14.02
N GLU A 312 18.95 18.66 -13.52
CA GLU A 312 18.35 18.74 -12.18
C GLU A 312 16.99 18.06 -12.16
N HIS A 313 16.77 17.24 -11.13
CA HIS A 313 15.52 16.56 -10.83
C HIS A 313 15.13 16.81 -9.38
N GLU A 314 13.82 16.76 -9.12
CA GLU A 314 13.27 16.92 -7.79
C GLU A 314 12.36 15.72 -7.47
N THR A 315 12.52 15.17 -6.27
CA THR A 315 11.63 14.15 -5.73
C THR A 315 11.08 14.63 -4.39
N ARG A 316 9.80 14.40 -4.17
CA ARG A 316 9.06 14.83 -2.98
C ARG A 316 8.45 13.59 -2.32
N ALA A 317 8.58 13.47 -1.00
CA ALA A 317 7.87 12.46 -0.24
C ALA A 317 7.66 12.87 1.23
N SER A 318 6.48 12.57 1.75
CA SER A 318 6.13 12.72 3.16
C SER A 318 7.01 11.83 4.05
N VAL A 319 7.60 12.43 5.08
CA VAL A 319 8.40 11.74 6.10
C VAL A 319 7.77 11.89 7.48
N ARG A 320 7.86 10.85 8.32
CA ARG A 320 7.24 10.81 9.65
C ARG A 320 8.20 10.29 10.72
N THR A 321 8.17 10.88 11.91
CA THR A 321 8.97 10.51 13.08
C THR A 321 8.10 9.98 14.23
N GLY A 322 6.99 9.30 13.90
CA GLY A 322 6.09 8.64 14.85
C GLY A 322 4.91 9.50 15.29
#